data_AF-A0A952RAJ3-F1
#
_entry.id   AF-A0A952RAJ3-F1
#
_cell.length_a   1.000
_cell.length_b   1.000
_cell.length_c   1.000
_cell.angle_alpha   90.00
_cell.angle_beta   90.00
_cell.angle_gamma   90.00
#
_symmetry.space_group_name_H-M   'P 1'
#
loop_
_entity.id
_entity.type
_entity.pdbx_description
1 polymer ?
#
loop_
_entity_poly.entity_id
_entity_poly.type
_entity_poly.pdbx_seq_one_letter_code
_entity_poly.pdbx_strand_id
1 'polypeptide(L)'
;MASKKTPRTKTASVKGTDATAAPNTASALAEGFVAAERGYALGIQGRKLVCMSPKGQLLASVPKELRDSDVGEQLLAVIDFLVAHEREVSETLERWMLRSLPVPLKVLTEVWPDEAYRQALENLIVIPKGGSAGFLRGVDAKKGIGLVDADGETVWSKVSAVHIPHPILLEDLEDLRTLAAELSLEQAQKQLFREVFRKPDDLAPEATEITSFRGGKFEMLTHARGAAKALGYRTSGAFAICRVFEQGKVVEARFWIGADDGYGETYTEELMWVDEAGDTVRIADVTPIAFSEGMRMASAIYGKRVVEKDGGEE
;
A
#
# COMPACT_ATOMS: atom_id res chain seq x y z
N MET A 1 -29.87 -63.29 79.17
CA MET A 1 -28.97 -64.01 78.24
C MET A 1 -28.23 -62.98 77.38
N ALA A 2 -26.96 -63.25 77.11
CA ALA A 2 -25.92 -62.40 76.51
C ALA A 2 -26.39 -61.56 75.29
N SER A 3 -26.06 -60.27 75.14
CA SER A 3 -24.74 -59.62 75.00
C SER A 3 -23.95 -60.02 73.74
N LYS A 4 -23.82 -59.07 72.80
CA LYS A 4 -22.63 -58.76 71.96
C LYS A 4 -22.95 -57.51 71.11
N LYS A 5 -22.44 -56.31 71.46
CA LYS A 5 -21.08 -55.72 71.21
C LYS A 5 -20.98 -55.04 69.83
N THR A 6 -21.11 -53.69 69.75
CA THR A 6 -20.04 -52.63 69.63
C THR A 6 -19.79 -52.16 68.17
N PRO A 7 -19.13 -51.01 67.88
CA PRO A 7 -19.09 -49.70 68.58
C PRO A 7 -19.11 -48.43 67.67
N ARG A 8 -19.48 -47.30 68.30
CA ARG A 8 -19.07 -45.88 68.16
C ARG A 8 -18.44 -45.33 66.86
N THR A 9 -18.99 -44.18 66.42
CA THR A 9 -18.26 -43.11 65.74
C THR A 9 -18.62 -41.75 66.35
N LYS A 10 -17.59 -40.92 66.59
CA LYS A 10 -17.67 -39.55 67.15
C LYS A 10 -17.99 -38.55 66.03
N THR A 11 -18.94 -37.66 66.27
CA THR A 11 -19.22 -36.46 65.47
C THR A 11 -18.33 -35.31 65.92
N ALA A 12 -17.73 -34.60 64.97
CA ALA A 12 -17.06 -33.33 65.20
C ALA A 12 -17.41 -32.31 64.10
N SER A 13 -17.86 -31.14 64.55
CA SER A 13 -17.59 -29.79 64.05
C SER A 13 -17.98 -29.41 62.60
N VAL A 14 -19.09 -28.69 62.49
CA VAL A 14 -19.39 -27.75 61.39
C VAL A 14 -18.76 -26.39 61.71
N LYS A 15 -18.00 -25.81 60.78
CA LYS A 15 -17.73 -24.36 60.74
C LYS A 15 -17.70 -23.89 59.29
N GLY A 16 -18.54 -22.91 58.99
CA GLY A 16 -18.85 -22.44 57.65
C GLY A 16 -17.74 -21.66 56.96
N THR A 17 -17.89 -21.53 55.64
CA THR A 17 -17.12 -20.63 54.79
C THR A 17 -18.07 -19.70 54.07
N ASP A 18 -17.90 -18.42 54.38
CA ASP A 18 -18.56 -17.27 53.80
C ASP A 18 -18.47 -17.23 52.27
N ALA A 19 -19.59 -16.87 51.65
CA ALA A 19 -19.67 -16.49 50.26
C ALA A 19 -19.06 -15.09 50.09
N THR A 20 -17.82 -15.03 49.58
CA THR A 20 -17.21 -13.77 49.14
C THR A 20 -17.73 -13.40 47.75
N ALA A 21 -18.39 -12.24 47.70
CA ALA A 21 -18.91 -11.60 46.51
C ALA A 21 -17.82 -11.35 45.45
N ALA A 22 -18.17 -11.55 44.18
CA ALA A 22 -17.34 -11.25 43.03
C ALA A 22 -17.07 -9.73 42.93
N PRO A 23 -15.81 -9.28 42.78
CA PRO A 23 -15.53 -7.87 42.55
C PRO A 23 -15.83 -7.51 41.09
N ASN A 24 -16.92 -6.76 40.93
CA ASN A 24 -17.27 -6.01 39.74
C ASN A 24 -16.09 -5.07 39.37
N THR A 25 -15.29 -5.43 38.37
CA THR A 25 -14.12 -4.65 37.92
C THR A 25 -14.28 -4.24 36.46
N ALA A 26 -15.30 -3.45 36.18
CA ALA A 26 -15.24 -2.49 35.07
C ALA A 26 -14.36 -1.30 35.51
N SER A 27 -13.05 -1.53 35.64
CA SER A 27 -12.09 -0.42 35.56
C SER A 27 -12.29 0.21 34.19
N ALA A 28 -12.43 1.54 34.12
CA ALA A 28 -12.47 2.25 32.84
C ALA A 28 -11.23 1.85 32.05
N LEU A 29 -11.41 1.01 31.03
CA LEU A 29 -10.31 0.58 30.18
C LEU A 29 -9.73 1.82 29.50
N ALA A 30 -8.42 1.85 29.33
CA ALA A 30 -7.78 2.89 28.54
C ALA A 30 -8.40 2.90 27.13
N GLU A 31 -8.55 4.09 26.54
CA GLU A 31 -9.07 4.24 25.19
C GLU A 31 -8.27 3.37 24.21
N GLY A 32 -8.95 2.63 23.34
CA GLY A 32 -8.33 1.68 22.41
C GLY A 32 -8.01 0.29 22.97
N PHE A 33 -8.40 -0.01 24.21
CA PHE A 33 -8.26 -1.35 24.81
C PHE A 33 -9.62 -1.99 25.12
N VAL A 34 -9.70 -3.30 24.92
CA VAL A 34 -10.85 -4.15 25.24
C VAL A 34 -10.47 -5.18 26.31
N ALA A 35 -11.40 -5.51 27.20
CA ALA A 35 -11.17 -6.48 28.27
C ALA A 35 -10.86 -7.86 27.69
N ALA A 36 -9.88 -8.53 28.29
CA ALA A 36 -9.53 -9.92 28.03
C ALA A 36 -9.55 -10.73 29.34
N GLU A 37 -9.13 -11.99 29.29
CA GLU A 37 -9.14 -12.86 30.46
C GLU A 37 -8.24 -12.35 31.60
N ARG A 38 -8.55 -12.75 32.84
CA ARG A 38 -7.72 -12.52 34.03
C ARG A 38 -7.38 -11.05 34.32
N GLY A 39 -8.25 -10.13 33.89
CA GLY A 39 -8.11 -8.69 34.10
C GLY A 39 -7.08 -8.01 33.17
N TYR A 40 -6.58 -8.73 32.16
CA TYR A 40 -5.78 -8.12 31.09
C TYR A 40 -6.68 -7.36 30.12
N ALA A 41 -6.08 -6.49 29.32
CA ALA A 41 -6.75 -5.84 28.21
C ALA A 41 -5.90 -5.94 26.93
N LEU A 42 -6.55 -6.11 25.79
CA LEU A 42 -5.90 -6.17 24.48
C LEU A 42 -6.26 -4.94 23.64
N GLY A 43 -5.38 -4.51 22.75
CA GLY A 43 -5.61 -3.38 21.86
C GLY A 43 -4.75 -3.47 20.61
N ILE A 44 -4.89 -2.51 19.71
CA ILE A 44 -4.11 -2.41 18.47
C ILE A 44 -3.29 -1.11 18.52
N GLN A 45 -1.98 -1.23 18.31
CA GLN A 45 -1.10 -0.08 18.15
C GLN A 45 -0.19 -0.31 16.93
N GLY A 46 -0.23 0.60 15.95
CA GLY A 46 0.62 0.52 14.77
C GLY A 46 0.55 -0.83 14.03
N ARG A 47 -0.66 -1.39 13.89
CA ARG A 47 -0.93 -2.71 13.28
C ARG A 47 -0.39 -3.91 14.07
N LYS A 48 -0.14 -3.73 15.37
CA LYS A 48 0.31 -4.80 16.25
C LYS A 48 -0.66 -5.00 17.40
N LEU A 49 -0.91 -6.26 17.73
CA LEU A 49 -1.63 -6.62 18.94
C LEU A 49 -0.76 -6.26 20.15
N VAL A 50 -1.31 -5.47 21.06
CA VAL A 50 -0.67 -5.09 22.32
C VAL A 50 -1.50 -5.57 23.50
N CYS A 51 -0.83 -5.80 24.62
CA CYS A 51 -1.47 -6.28 25.84
C CYS A 51 -1.13 -5.37 27.02
N MET A 52 -2.14 -5.06 27.81
CA MET A 52 -2.04 -4.31 29.05
C MET A 52 -2.34 -5.22 30.24
N SER A 53 -1.48 -5.16 31.24
CA SER A 53 -1.65 -5.89 32.50
C SER A 53 -2.81 -5.34 33.34
N PRO A 54 -3.31 -6.10 34.33
CA PRO A 54 -4.33 -5.62 35.28
C PRO A 54 -3.92 -4.36 36.07
N LYS A 55 -2.62 -4.04 36.10
CA LYS A 55 -2.08 -2.82 36.73
C LYS A 55 -2.03 -1.62 35.78
N GLY A 56 -2.55 -1.74 34.56
CA GLY A 56 -2.52 -0.69 33.55
C GLY A 56 -1.19 -0.52 32.81
N GLN A 57 -0.23 -1.45 32.99
CA GLN A 57 1.06 -1.38 32.32
C GLN A 57 1.05 -2.19 31.02
N LEU A 58 1.51 -1.57 29.92
CA LEU A 58 1.76 -2.24 28.64
C LEU A 58 2.85 -3.30 28.80
N LEU A 59 2.60 -4.50 28.27
CA LEU A 59 3.56 -5.59 28.24
C LEU A 59 4.45 -5.50 27.00
N ALA A 60 5.67 -6.03 27.10
CA ALA A 60 6.60 -6.12 25.98
C ALA A 60 6.14 -7.11 24.89
N SER A 61 5.32 -8.10 25.27
CA SER A 61 4.75 -9.08 24.35
C SER A 61 3.36 -9.52 24.82
N VAL A 62 2.54 -9.99 23.88
CA VAL A 62 1.23 -10.55 24.17
C VAL A 62 1.40 -12.03 24.54
N PRO A 63 0.97 -12.47 25.74
CA PRO A 63 0.96 -13.88 26.11
C PRO A 63 0.18 -14.73 25.11
N LYS A 64 0.65 -15.95 24.83
CA LYS A 64 0.06 -16.82 23.81
C LYS A 64 -1.41 -17.12 24.10
N GLU A 65 -1.76 -17.37 25.35
CA GLU A 65 -3.13 -17.67 25.76
C GLU A 65 -4.09 -16.51 25.50
N LEU A 66 -3.61 -15.26 25.60
CA LEU A 66 -4.41 -14.08 25.30
C LEU A 66 -4.47 -13.82 23.78
N ARG A 67 -3.38 -14.11 23.06
CA ARG A 67 -3.34 -14.00 21.61
C ARG A 67 -4.30 -14.97 20.92
N ASP A 68 -4.34 -16.20 21.41
CA ASP A 68 -5.17 -17.30 20.88
C ASP A 68 -6.58 -17.31 21.51
N SER A 69 -6.94 -16.27 22.27
CA SER A 69 -8.31 -16.10 22.79
C SER A 69 -9.22 -15.49 21.72
N ASP A 70 -10.53 -15.65 21.85
CA ASP A 70 -11.53 -15.07 20.93
C ASP A 70 -11.30 -13.56 20.67
N VAL A 71 -10.97 -12.80 21.73
CA VAL A 71 -10.68 -11.36 21.63
C VAL A 71 -9.38 -11.11 20.87
N GLY A 72 -8.35 -11.92 21.12
CA GLY A 72 -7.07 -11.85 20.42
C GLY A 72 -7.22 -12.15 18.94
N GLU A 73 -7.95 -13.20 18.57
CA GLU A 73 -8.23 -13.58 17.19
C GLU A 73 -9.04 -12.50 16.46
N GLN A 74 -10.07 -11.92 17.09
CA GLN A 74 -10.84 -10.83 16.49
C GLN A 74 -9.98 -9.58 16.24
N LEU A 75 -9.13 -9.19 17.18
CA LEU A 75 -8.23 -8.04 17.00
C LEU A 75 -7.17 -8.31 15.92
N LEU A 76 -6.66 -9.55 15.81
CA LEU A 76 -5.77 -9.96 14.73
C LEU A 76 -6.48 -9.87 13.36
N ALA A 77 -7.73 -10.34 13.27
CA ALA A 77 -8.52 -10.20 12.05
C ALA A 77 -8.76 -8.72 11.67
N VAL A 78 -8.96 -7.84 12.65
CA VAL A 78 -9.03 -6.38 12.41
C VAL A 78 -7.70 -5.83 11.92
N ILE A 79 -6.57 -6.28 12.47
CA ILE A 79 -5.23 -5.88 11.97
C ILE A 79 -5.08 -6.30 10.50
N ASP A 80 -5.43 -7.54 10.15
CA ASP A 80 -5.36 -8.03 8.77
C ASP A 80 -6.25 -7.22 7.82
N PHE A 81 -7.45 -6.86 8.28
CA PHE A 81 -8.35 -5.96 7.56
C PHE A 81 -7.73 -4.58 7.32
N LEU A 82 -7.13 -3.96 8.35
CA LEU A 82 -6.49 -2.64 8.21
C LEU A 82 -5.31 -2.68 7.22
N VAL A 83 -4.50 -3.73 7.26
CA VAL A 83 -3.39 -3.93 6.30
C VAL A 83 -3.92 -4.09 4.88
N ALA A 84 -5.01 -4.85 4.70
CA ALA A 84 -5.65 -5.00 3.39
C ALA A 84 -6.24 -3.67 2.88
N HIS A 85 -6.87 -2.90 3.77
CA HIS A 85 -7.45 -1.58 3.46
C HIS A 85 -6.38 -0.59 3.02
N GLU A 86 -5.26 -0.49 3.73
CA GLU A 86 -4.15 0.39 3.35
C GLU A 86 -3.58 0.07 1.97
N ARG A 87 -3.50 -1.22 1.65
CA ARG A 87 -3.11 -1.67 0.31
C ARG A 87 -4.14 -1.23 -0.74
N GLU A 88 -5.42 -1.40 -0.49
CA GLU A 88 -6.49 -0.97 -1.40
C GLU A 88 -6.48 0.56 -1.61
N VAL A 89 -6.26 1.33 -0.55
CA VAL A 89 -6.10 2.79 -0.61
C VAL A 89 -4.92 3.17 -1.49
N SER A 90 -3.75 2.53 -1.29
CA SER A 90 -2.57 2.76 -2.10
C SER A 90 -2.84 2.48 -3.58
N GLU A 91 -3.44 1.34 -3.90
CA GLU A 91 -3.80 0.97 -5.27
C GLU A 91 -4.84 1.95 -5.87
N THR A 92 -5.72 2.51 -5.05
CA THR A 92 -6.71 3.52 -5.47
C THR A 92 -6.06 4.85 -5.82
N LEU A 93 -5.14 5.35 -5.00
CA LEU A 93 -4.43 6.60 -5.28
C LEU A 93 -3.50 6.46 -6.50
N GLU A 94 -2.82 5.31 -6.64
CA GLU A 94 -2.05 5.02 -7.84
C GLU A 94 -2.94 5.03 -9.09
N ARG A 95 -4.16 4.48 -9.02
CA ARG A 95 -5.13 4.60 -10.12
C ARG A 95 -5.54 6.05 -10.41
N TRP A 96 -5.71 6.90 -9.40
CA TRP A 96 -6.02 8.31 -9.63
C TRP A 96 -4.89 9.02 -10.39
N MET A 97 -3.65 8.76 -9.99
CA MET A 97 -2.45 9.28 -10.66
C MET A 97 -2.30 8.76 -12.10
N LEU A 98 -2.42 7.44 -12.29
CA LEU A 98 -2.23 6.79 -13.60
C LEU A 98 -3.35 7.05 -14.59
N ARG A 99 -4.56 7.40 -14.12
CA ARG A 99 -5.69 7.74 -15.00
C ARG A 99 -5.77 9.24 -15.31
N SER A 100 -5.08 10.08 -14.53
CA SER A 100 -5.10 11.54 -14.63
C SER A 100 -6.52 12.15 -14.67
N LEU A 101 -7.52 11.44 -14.11
CA LEU A 101 -8.90 11.92 -14.07
C LEU A 101 -9.05 12.93 -12.93
N PRO A 102 -9.89 13.98 -13.12
CA PRO A 102 -10.23 14.87 -12.02
C PRO A 102 -10.88 14.08 -10.87
N VAL A 103 -10.34 14.25 -9.66
CA VAL A 103 -10.92 13.75 -8.41
C VAL A 103 -11.84 14.85 -7.85
N PRO A 104 -13.16 14.62 -7.77
CA PRO A 104 -14.08 15.61 -7.20
C PRO A 104 -13.73 15.92 -5.75
N LEU A 105 -13.83 17.19 -5.34
CA LEU A 105 -13.55 17.59 -3.95
C LEU A 105 -14.44 16.82 -2.95
N LYS A 106 -15.67 16.48 -3.36
CA LYS A 106 -16.57 15.67 -2.55
C LYS A 106 -15.97 14.31 -2.21
N VAL A 107 -15.32 13.63 -3.17
CA VAL A 107 -14.65 12.35 -2.92
C VAL A 107 -13.56 12.53 -1.87
N LEU A 108 -12.70 13.55 -2.03
CA LEU A 108 -11.65 13.84 -1.06
C LEU A 108 -12.22 14.15 0.33
N THR A 109 -13.32 14.89 0.41
CA THR A 109 -13.96 15.27 1.68
C THR A 109 -14.49 14.03 2.42
N GLU A 110 -15.04 13.06 1.70
CA GLU A 110 -15.56 11.81 2.30
C GLU A 110 -14.44 10.88 2.76
N VAL A 111 -13.30 10.82 2.05
CA VAL A 111 -12.21 9.91 2.40
C VAL A 111 -11.18 10.52 3.36
N TRP A 112 -11.08 11.85 3.46
CA TRP A 112 -10.10 12.50 4.34
C TRP A 112 -10.19 12.15 5.84
N PRO A 113 -11.39 11.87 6.42
CA PRO A 113 -11.50 11.40 7.79
C PRO A 113 -10.92 9.99 8.01
N ASP A 114 -10.81 9.17 6.96
CA ASP A 114 -10.17 7.86 7.02
C ASP A 114 -8.65 8.03 7.11
N GLU A 115 -8.06 7.45 8.16
CA GLU A 115 -6.63 7.55 8.44
C GLU A 115 -5.76 7.03 7.29
N ALA A 116 -6.13 5.91 6.68
CA ALA A 116 -5.33 5.29 5.62
C ALA A 116 -5.34 6.19 4.38
N TYR A 117 -6.50 6.73 4.01
CA TYR A 117 -6.60 7.71 2.92
C TYR A 117 -5.85 8.99 3.24
N ARG A 118 -5.99 9.54 4.44
CA ARG A 118 -5.30 10.78 4.83
C ARG A 118 -3.79 10.61 4.76
N GLN A 119 -3.23 9.56 5.38
CA GLN A 119 -1.79 9.29 5.34
C GLN A 119 -1.28 9.09 3.91
N ALA A 120 -2.08 8.45 3.04
CA ALA A 120 -1.71 8.20 1.67
C ALA A 120 -1.82 9.44 0.77
N LEU A 121 -2.73 10.38 1.07
CA LEU A 121 -2.98 11.62 0.32
C LEU A 121 -2.14 12.81 0.80
N GLU A 122 -1.82 12.86 2.09
CA GLU A 122 -1.06 13.94 2.68
C GLU A 122 0.31 14.07 2.00
N ASN A 123 0.72 15.32 1.76
CA ASN A 123 1.93 15.69 1.04
C ASN A 123 1.97 15.27 -0.43
N LEU A 124 0.90 14.73 -1.01
CA LEU A 124 0.85 14.58 -2.47
C LEU A 124 0.75 15.94 -3.14
N ILE A 125 1.44 16.08 -4.27
CA ILE A 125 1.22 17.18 -5.19
C ILE A 125 -0.17 17.03 -5.77
N VAL A 126 -0.95 18.10 -5.64
CA VAL A 126 -2.30 18.21 -6.14
C VAL A 126 -2.42 19.50 -6.95
N ILE A 127 -3.10 19.43 -8.08
CA ILE A 127 -3.40 20.59 -8.93
C ILE A 127 -4.90 20.85 -8.86
N PRO A 128 -5.35 21.92 -8.18
CA PRO A 128 -6.74 22.32 -8.20
C PRO A 128 -7.18 22.68 -9.62
N LYS A 129 -8.43 22.41 -9.97
CA LYS A 129 -8.96 22.82 -11.28
C LYS A 129 -8.87 24.35 -11.44
N GLY A 130 -8.00 24.81 -12.34
CA GLY A 130 -7.76 26.23 -12.61
C GLY A 130 -6.81 26.93 -11.62
N GLY A 131 -6.07 26.17 -10.80
CA GLY A 131 -5.06 26.68 -9.88
C GLY A 131 -3.70 26.03 -10.07
N SER A 132 -2.72 26.46 -9.26
CA SER A 132 -1.35 25.95 -9.28
C SER A 132 -1.17 24.70 -8.43
N ALA A 133 -0.14 23.92 -8.74
CA ALA A 133 0.25 22.76 -7.95
C ALA A 133 0.65 23.14 -6.51
N GLY A 134 0.38 22.25 -5.55
CA GLY A 134 0.85 22.39 -4.17
C GLY A 134 0.73 21.10 -3.38
N PHE A 135 1.37 21.02 -2.22
CA PHE A 135 1.34 19.84 -1.36
C PHE A 135 0.05 19.78 -0.55
N LEU A 136 -0.68 18.68 -0.63
CA LEU A 136 -1.94 18.51 0.08
C LEU A 136 -1.72 18.42 1.60
N ARG A 137 -2.30 19.37 2.35
CA ARG A 137 -2.28 19.39 3.83
C ARG A 137 -3.63 19.23 4.49
N GLY A 138 -4.69 19.52 3.76
CA GLY A 138 -6.02 19.48 4.35
C GLY A 138 -7.13 19.39 3.31
N VAL A 139 -8.20 18.71 3.70
CA VAL A 139 -9.47 18.74 2.99
C VAL A 139 -10.55 19.02 4.02
N ASP A 140 -11.36 20.04 3.77
CA ASP A 140 -12.43 20.49 4.66
C ASP A 140 -13.66 20.86 3.86
N ALA A 141 -14.84 20.42 4.31
CA ALA A 141 -16.10 20.65 3.60
C ALA A 141 -16.46 22.14 3.44
N LYS A 142 -15.98 23.03 4.35
CA LYS A 142 -16.28 24.46 4.34
C LYS A 142 -15.16 25.29 3.72
N LYS A 143 -13.90 24.96 3.98
CA LYS A 143 -12.71 25.70 3.49
C LYS A 143 -12.24 25.20 2.12
N GLY A 144 -12.54 23.96 1.76
CA GLY A 144 -12.10 23.32 0.52
C GLY A 144 -10.79 22.56 0.69
N ILE A 145 -9.85 22.74 -0.23
CA ILE A 145 -8.54 22.10 -0.20
C ILE A 145 -7.49 23.06 0.37
N GLY A 146 -6.69 22.58 1.31
CA GLY A 146 -5.53 23.27 1.87
C GLY A 146 -4.25 22.74 1.23
N LEU A 147 -3.56 23.58 0.49
CA LEU A 147 -2.30 23.26 -0.18
C LEU A 147 -1.17 24.11 0.39
N VAL A 148 0.00 23.51 0.59
CA VAL A 148 1.24 24.26 0.78
C VAL A 148 1.78 24.68 -0.57
N ASP A 149 1.97 25.98 -0.74
CA ASP A 149 2.53 26.58 -1.95
C ASP A 149 4.06 26.62 -1.92
N ALA A 150 4.66 27.27 -2.93
CA ALA A 150 6.11 27.40 -3.06
C ALA A 150 6.75 28.24 -1.93
N ASP A 151 5.98 29.09 -1.25
CA ASP A 151 6.45 29.91 -0.13
C ASP A 151 6.36 29.15 1.21
N GLY A 152 5.83 27.92 1.20
CA GLY A 152 5.66 27.10 2.39
C GLY A 152 4.38 27.43 3.17
N GLU A 153 3.52 28.32 2.67
CA GLU A 153 2.28 28.70 3.34
C GLU A 153 1.12 27.81 2.93
N THR A 154 0.23 27.50 3.88
CA THR A 154 -0.99 26.73 3.57
C THR A 154 -2.10 27.66 3.09
N VAL A 155 -2.41 27.58 1.80
CA VAL A 155 -3.49 28.31 1.15
C VAL A 155 -4.72 27.43 1.01
N TRP A 156 -5.87 27.93 1.47
CA TRP A 156 -7.16 27.25 1.36
C TRP A 156 -7.96 27.77 0.17
N SER A 157 -8.48 26.86 -0.65
CA SER A 157 -9.30 27.23 -1.82
C SER A 157 -10.50 26.30 -2.01
N LYS A 158 -11.62 26.89 -2.43
CA LYS A 158 -12.83 26.13 -2.83
C LYS A 158 -12.73 25.78 -4.30
N VAL A 159 -12.63 24.48 -4.58
CA VAL A 159 -12.57 23.95 -5.95
C VAL A 159 -13.55 22.80 -6.12
N SER A 160 -14.05 22.58 -7.33
CA SER A 160 -14.97 21.48 -7.61
C SER A 160 -14.26 20.12 -7.68
N ALA A 161 -13.00 20.12 -8.11
CA ALA A 161 -12.18 18.94 -8.33
C ALA A 161 -10.71 19.31 -8.34
N VAL A 162 -9.86 18.30 -8.19
CA VAL A 162 -8.40 18.40 -8.30
C VAL A 162 -7.85 17.28 -9.15
N HIS A 163 -6.61 17.44 -9.62
CA HIS A 163 -5.83 16.38 -10.23
C HIS A 163 -4.72 15.96 -9.29
N ILE A 164 -4.45 14.66 -9.22
CA ILE A 164 -3.23 14.11 -8.65
C ILE A 164 -2.35 13.76 -9.85
N PRO A 165 -1.45 14.66 -10.30
CA PRO A 165 -0.70 14.46 -11.52
C PRO A 165 0.31 13.32 -11.37
N HIS A 166 0.54 12.61 -12.46
CA HIS A 166 1.73 11.77 -12.60
C HIS A 166 2.98 12.68 -12.64
N PRO A 167 4.08 12.32 -11.97
CA PRO A 167 5.28 13.16 -11.87
C PRO A 167 5.92 13.52 -13.22
N ILE A 168 5.73 12.70 -14.27
CA ILE A 168 6.20 13.02 -15.64
C ILE A 168 5.56 14.30 -16.19
N LEU A 169 4.38 14.68 -15.68
CA LEU A 169 3.63 15.88 -16.11
C LEU A 169 3.98 17.11 -15.27
N LEU A 170 4.85 16.98 -14.26
CA LEU A 170 5.32 18.11 -13.46
C LEU A 170 6.57 18.68 -14.13
N GLU A 171 6.46 19.91 -14.65
CA GLU A 171 7.56 20.62 -15.30
C GLU A 171 8.70 20.88 -14.29
N ASP A 172 8.35 21.35 -13.10
CA ASP A 172 9.29 21.69 -12.02
C ASP A 172 9.48 20.54 -11.01
N LEU A 173 9.54 19.29 -11.48
CA LEU A 173 9.60 18.11 -10.61
C LEU A 173 10.79 18.15 -9.62
N GLU A 174 11.96 18.61 -10.05
CA GLU A 174 13.14 18.69 -9.17
C GLU A 174 13.02 19.79 -8.12
N ASP A 175 12.39 20.92 -8.46
CA ASP A 175 12.15 22.00 -7.51
C ASP A 175 11.13 21.55 -6.45
N LEU A 176 10.09 20.83 -6.87
CA LEU A 176 9.12 20.22 -5.95
C LEU A 176 9.77 19.17 -5.03
N ARG A 177 10.73 18.38 -5.53
CA ARG A 177 11.51 17.44 -4.68
C ARG A 177 12.38 18.17 -3.67
N THR A 178 13.03 19.26 -4.11
CA THR A 178 13.84 20.12 -3.25
C THR A 178 12.98 20.71 -2.12
N LEU A 179 11.84 21.29 -2.46
CA LEU A 179 10.90 21.85 -1.50
C LEU A 179 10.36 20.78 -0.53
N ALA A 180 10.04 19.57 -1.01
CA ALA A 180 9.63 18.47 -0.15
C ALA A 180 10.72 18.10 0.87
N ALA A 181 11.99 18.09 0.46
CA ALA A 181 13.12 17.82 1.35
C ALA A 181 13.32 18.95 2.38
N GLU A 182 13.28 20.21 1.96
CA GLU A 182 13.40 21.38 2.84
C GLU A 182 12.31 21.41 3.92
N LEU A 183 11.07 21.09 3.53
CA LEU A 183 9.93 21.02 4.43
C LEU A 183 9.85 19.70 5.22
N SER A 184 10.79 18.76 5.01
CA SER A 184 10.81 17.42 5.61
C SER A 184 9.50 16.65 5.40
N LEU A 185 8.98 16.69 4.16
CA LEU A 185 7.74 16.02 3.78
C LEU A 185 8.00 14.57 3.39
N GLU A 186 7.20 13.68 3.96
CA GLU A 186 7.17 12.28 3.57
C GLU A 186 5.88 12.01 2.78
N GLN A 187 6.03 11.33 1.64
CA GLN A 187 4.89 10.82 0.87
C GLN A 187 4.78 9.32 1.06
N ALA A 188 3.65 8.86 1.60
CA ALA A 188 3.38 7.42 1.69
C ALA A 188 3.23 6.78 0.30
N GLN A 189 2.63 7.51 -0.65
CA GLN A 189 2.64 7.12 -2.06
C GLN A 189 3.86 7.69 -2.77
N LYS A 190 4.52 6.85 -3.59
CA LYS A 190 5.64 7.30 -4.43
C LYS A 190 5.10 8.10 -5.61
N GLN A 191 4.86 9.39 -5.39
CA GLN A 191 4.55 10.35 -6.45
C GLN A 191 5.82 11.08 -6.88
N LEU A 192 6.37 11.99 -6.06
CA LEU A 192 7.53 12.79 -6.46
C LEU A 192 8.76 11.93 -6.78
N PHE A 193 9.00 10.90 -5.98
CA PHE A 193 10.15 9.99 -6.12
C PHE A 193 9.85 8.76 -6.96
N ARG A 194 8.74 8.75 -7.69
CA ARG A 194 8.52 7.73 -8.73
C ARG A 194 9.56 7.93 -9.82
N GLU A 195 10.15 6.82 -10.28
CA GLU A 195 11.01 6.84 -11.45
C GLU A 195 10.20 7.22 -12.68
N VAL A 196 10.73 8.14 -13.48
CA VAL A 196 10.09 8.67 -14.68
C VAL A 196 11.00 8.51 -15.89
N PHE A 197 10.43 8.14 -17.03
CA PHE A 197 11.16 7.98 -18.28
C PHE A 197 10.57 8.92 -19.33
N ARG A 198 11.41 9.82 -19.85
CA ARG A 198 11.07 10.66 -20.99
C ARG A 198 11.43 9.95 -22.28
N LYS A 199 10.68 10.22 -23.36
CA LYS A 199 11.05 9.70 -24.68
C LYS A 199 12.42 10.27 -25.08
N PRO A 200 13.30 9.46 -25.67
CA PRO A 200 14.54 9.96 -26.25
C PRO A 200 14.27 10.97 -27.37
N ASP A 201 15.10 12.01 -27.49
CA ASP A 201 14.97 13.03 -28.54
C ASP A 201 15.37 12.50 -29.93
N ASP A 202 16.18 11.44 -29.97
CA ASP A 202 16.71 10.79 -31.17
C ASP A 202 15.87 9.60 -31.65
N LEU A 203 14.65 9.44 -31.12
CA LEU A 203 13.75 8.37 -31.49
C LEU A 203 13.39 8.43 -32.99
N ALA A 204 13.59 7.32 -33.70
CA ALA A 204 13.18 7.20 -35.10
C ALA A 204 11.65 7.42 -35.25
N PRO A 205 11.18 8.21 -36.24
CA PRO A 205 9.75 8.54 -36.38
C PRO A 205 8.82 7.33 -36.53
N GLU A 206 9.32 6.24 -37.08
CA GLU A 206 8.65 4.98 -37.33
C GLU A 206 8.84 3.93 -36.21
N ALA A 207 9.57 4.27 -35.14
CA ALA A 207 9.83 3.32 -34.06
C ALA A 207 8.53 2.88 -33.36
N THR A 208 8.34 1.57 -33.26
CA THR A 208 7.18 0.94 -32.60
C THR A 208 7.55 0.14 -31.35
N GLU A 209 8.84 -0.04 -31.10
CA GLU A 209 9.34 -0.89 -30.02
C GLU A 209 10.64 -0.36 -29.39
N ILE A 210 10.86 -0.71 -28.12
CA ILE A 210 12.09 -0.49 -27.38
C ILE A 210 12.79 -1.84 -27.21
N THR A 211 14.00 -1.94 -27.74
CA THR A 211 14.78 -3.19 -27.80
C THR A 211 15.95 -3.22 -26.81
N SER A 212 16.14 -2.17 -26.02
CA SER A 212 17.20 -2.09 -24.99
C SER A 212 17.08 -3.16 -23.91
N PHE A 213 15.92 -3.81 -23.80
CA PHE A 213 15.66 -4.91 -22.86
C PHE A 213 15.83 -6.30 -23.49
N ARG A 214 16.26 -6.41 -24.75
CA ARG A 214 16.48 -7.72 -25.39
C ARG A 214 17.58 -8.51 -24.69
N GLY A 215 17.41 -9.84 -24.65
CA GLY A 215 18.41 -10.79 -24.13
C GLY A 215 18.48 -10.87 -22.61
N GLY A 216 17.50 -10.37 -21.87
CA GLY A 216 17.47 -10.50 -20.41
C GLY A 216 17.10 -11.91 -19.97
N LYS A 217 18.08 -12.67 -19.51
CA LYS A 217 17.91 -14.08 -19.14
C LYS A 217 17.20 -14.28 -17.80
N PHE A 218 16.21 -15.16 -17.79
CA PHE A 218 15.64 -15.76 -16.58
C PHE A 218 15.81 -17.27 -16.64
N GLU A 219 16.15 -17.89 -15.51
CA GLU A 219 16.27 -19.36 -15.42
C GLU A 219 14.97 -20.08 -15.83
N MET A 220 13.83 -19.47 -15.49
CA MET A 220 12.50 -19.99 -15.84
C MET A 220 11.55 -18.85 -16.15
N LEU A 221 10.65 -19.03 -17.12
CA LEU A 221 9.57 -18.06 -17.40
C LEU A 221 8.68 -17.81 -16.18
N THR A 222 8.47 -18.80 -15.32
CA THR A 222 7.76 -18.61 -14.03
C THR A 222 8.44 -17.59 -13.12
N HIS A 223 9.76 -17.43 -13.16
CA HIS A 223 10.47 -16.40 -12.41
C HIS A 223 10.18 -15.00 -12.97
N ALA A 224 10.19 -14.83 -14.29
CA ALA A 224 9.84 -13.56 -14.93
C ALA A 224 8.37 -13.17 -14.65
N ARG A 225 7.45 -14.13 -14.74
CA ARG A 225 6.03 -13.93 -14.37
C ARG A 225 5.87 -13.61 -12.89
N GLY A 226 6.62 -14.28 -12.02
CA GLY A 226 6.67 -14.01 -10.59
C GLY A 226 7.17 -12.60 -10.27
N ALA A 227 8.22 -12.14 -10.95
CA ALA A 227 8.74 -10.78 -10.83
C ALA A 227 7.70 -9.74 -11.25
N ALA A 228 7.05 -9.93 -12.42
CA ALA A 228 5.98 -9.06 -12.87
C ALA A 228 4.83 -8.97 -11.84
N LYS A 229 4.36 -10.12 -11.34
CA LYS A 229 3.28 -10.19 -10.34
C LYS A 229 3.66 -9.55 -9.01
N ALA A 230 4.88 -9.78 -8.53
CA ALA A 230 5.38 -9.19 -7.29
C ALA A 230 5.46 -7.65 -7.37
N LEU A 231 5.65 -7.12 -8.59
CA LEU A 231 5.64 -5.68 -8.88
C LEU A 231 4.22 -5.14 -9.18
N GLY A 232 3.18 -5.97 -9.12
CA GLY A 232 1.78 -5.56 -9.35
C GLY A 232 1.33 -5.56 -10.81
N TYR A 233 2.16 -6.06 -11.74
CA TYR A 233 1.81 -6.13 -13.16
C TYR A 233 1.03 -7.40 -13.50
N ARG A 234 0.13 -7.27 -14.49
CA ARG A 234 -0.58 -8.42 -15.06
C ARG A 234 0.32 -9.11 -16.08
N THR A 235 0.11 -10.40 -16.28
CA THR A 235 0.74 -11.16 -17.36
C THR A 235 -0.34 -11.77 -18.24
N SER A 236 -0.10 -11.80 -19.55
CA SER A 236 -0.97 -12.45 -20.54
C SER A 236 -0.13 -13.00 -21.68
N GLY A 237 -0.25 -14.30 -21.96
CA GLY A 237 0.59 -14.97 -22.94
C GLY A 237 2.09 -14.79 -22.63
N ALA A 238 2.80 -14.17 -23.58
CA ALA A 238 4.22 -13.90 -23.50
C ALA A 238 4.59 -12.55 -22.86
N PHE A 239 3.59 -11.78 -22.42
CA PHE A 239 3.78 -10.38 -22.04
C PHE A 239 3.51 -10.11 -20.56
N ALA A 240 4.33 -9.23 -19.97
CA ALA A 240 3.93 -8.40 -18.84
C ALA A 240 3.23 -7.14 -19.36
N ILE A 241 2.17 -6.71 -18.65
CA ILE A 241 1.23 -5.71 -19.12
C ILE A 241 1.07 -4.57 -18.11
N CYS A 242 1.22 -3.33 -18.60
CA CYS A 242 0.86 -2.11 -17.90
C CYS A 242 -0.17 -1.32 -18.74
N ARG A 243 -1.37 -1.12 -18.19
CA ARG A 243 -2.46 -0.39 -18.87
C ARG A 243 -2.60 1.00 -18.26
N VAL A 244 -2.48 2.02 -19.10
CA VAL A 244 -2.59 3.43 -18.71
C VAL A 244 -3.80 4.07 -19.40
N PHE A 245 -4.47 4.97 -18.67
CA PHE A 245 -5.57 5.78 -19.20
C PHE A 245 -5.11 7.23 -19.17
N GLU A 246 -4.93 7.85 -20.33
CA GLU A 246 -4.39 9.20 -20.40
C GLU A 246 -5.16 9.99 -21.47
N GLN A 247 -5.69 11.16 -21.08
CA GLN A 247 -6.44 12.04 -21.98
C GLN A 247 -7.59 11.35 -22.74
N GLY A 248 -8.29 10.42 -22.08
CA GLY A 248 -9.38 9.65 -22.68
C GLY A 248 -8.94 8.53 -23.62
N LYS A 249 -7.63 8.30 -23.78
CA LYS A 249 -7.06 7.17 -24.52
C LYS A 249 -6.64 6.07 -23.56
N VAL A 250 -6.77 4.83 -24.02
CA VAL A 250 -6.20 3.67 -23.36
C VAL A 250 -4.99 3.23 -24.17
N VAL A 251 -3.84 3.11 -23.51
CA VAL A 251 -2.63 2.55 -24.10
C VAL A 251 -2.11 1.46 -23.18
N GLU A 252 -1.77 0.31 -23.75
CA GLU A 252 -1.22 -0.84 -23.04
C GLU A 252 0.23 -1.06 -23.45
N ALA A 253 1.15 -0.89 -22.49
CA ALA A 253 2.53 -1.32 -22.64
C ALA A 253 2.60 -2.84 -22.46
N ARG A 254 3.24 -3.52 -23.42
CA ARG A 254 3.47 -4.96 -23.44
C ARG A 254 4.96 -5.23 -23.51
N PHE A 255 5.49 -5.83 -22.46
CA PHE A 255 6.89 -6.23 -22.40
C PHE A 255 7.01 -7.73 -22.56
N TRP A 256 7.73 -8.18 -23.59
CA TRP A 256 7.94 -9.60 -23.85
C TRP A 256 8.85 -10.22 -22.80
N ILE A 257 8.33 -11.22 -22.08
CA ILE A 257 9.01 -11.95 -21.02
C ILE A 257 9.18 -13.45 -21.32
N GLY A 258 8.69 -13.92 -22.48
CA GLY A 258 8.83 -15.31 -22.94
C GLY A 258 7.51 -16.07 -23.15
N ALA A 259 7.50 -16.99 -24.10
CA ALA A 259 6.30 -17.74 -24.53
C ALA A 259 6.35 -19.27 -24.26
N ASP A 260 7.39 -19.76 -23.57
CA ASP A 260 7.62 -21.20 -23.36
C ASP A 260 6.71 -21.83 -22.29
N ASP A 261 6.83 -23.16 -22.07
CA ASP A 261 6.03 -23.99 -21.16
C ASP A 261 6.11 -23.62 -19.66
N GLY A 262 6.94 -22.64 -19.30
CA GLY A 262 7.06 -22.07 -17.96
C GLY A 262 8.32 -22.49 -17.22
N TYR A 263 8.89 -23.64 -17.56
CA TYR A 263 10.01 -24.26 -16.84
C TYR A 263 11.33 -24.20 -17.63
N GLY A 264 11.27 -23.88 -18.93
CA GLY A 264 12.43 -23.55 -19.75
C GLY A 264 13.03 -22.18 -19.42
N GLU A 265 14.33 -22.05 -19.73
CA GLU A 265 15.03 -20.78 -19.78
C GLU A 265 14.31 -19.81 -20.71
N THR A 266 14.32 -18.52 -20.36
CA THR A 266 13.71 -17.52 -21.22
C THR A 266 14.50 -16.22 -21.27
N TYR A 267 14.28 -15.48 -22.35
CA TYR A 267 14.94 -14.21 -22.64
C TYR A 267 13.86 -13.16 -22.91
N THR A 268 14.04 -11.99 -22.29
CA THR A 268 13.19 -10.84 -22.61
C THR A 268 13.48 -10.33 -24.02
N GLU A 269 12.46 -9.78 -24.67
CA GLU A 269 12.59 -9.18 -26.00
C GLU A 269 12.18 -7.70 -25.96
N GLU A 270 11.30 -7.27 -26.85
CA GLU A 270 10.87 -5.87 -26.95
C GLU A 270 9.85 -5.45 -25.88
N LEU A 271 9.85 -4.15 -25.61
CA LEU A 271 8.72 -3.42 -25.06
C LEU A 271 8.01 -2.67 -26.21
N MET A 272 6.71 -2.88 -26.35
CA MET A 272 5.86 -2.20 -27.33
C MET A 272 4.60 -1.65 -26.67
N TRP A 273 3.87 -0.79 -27.38
CA TRP A 273 2.58 -0.28 -26.94
C TRP A 273 1.50 -0.60 -27.95
N VAL A 274 0.30 -0.90 -27.44
CA VAL A 274 -0.90 -1.08 -28.25
C VAL A 274 -2.03 -0.19 -27.76
N ASP A 275 -2.97 0.14 -28.65
CA ASP A 275 -4.18 0.86 -28.31
C ASP A 275 -5.29 -0.08 -27.77
N GLU A 276 -6.51 0.44 -27.61
CA GLU A 276 -7.66 -0.33 -27.13
C GLU A 276 -8.14 -1.40 -28.13
N ALA A 277 -7.91 -1.20 -29.43
CA ALA A 277 -8.19 -2.19 -30.46
C ALA A 277 -7.13 -3.31 -30.51
N GLY A 278 -5.98 -3.07 -29.87
CA GLY A 278 -4.82 -3.97 -29.87
C GLY A 278 -3.84 -3.69 -31.00
N ASP A 279 -4.01 -2.59 -31.71
CA ASP A 279 -3.11 -2.18 -32.79
C ASP A 279 -1.85 -1.52 -32.22
N THR A 280 -0.71 -1.80 -32.84
CA THR A 280 0.58 -1.25 -32.43
C THR A 280 0.60 0.27 -32.57
N VAL A 281 1.03 0.95 -31.51
CA VAL A 281 1.18 2.41 -31.46
C VAL A 281 2.64 2.77 -31.72
N ARG A 282 2.89 3.74 -32.61
CA ARG A 282 4.24 4.30 -32.77
C ARG A 282 4.66 4.99 -31.47
N ILE A 283 5.91 4.84 -31.07
CA ILE A 283 6.41 5.41 -29.81
C ILE A 283 6.21 6.93 -29.76
N ALA A 284 6.33 7.62 -30.90
CA ALA A 284 6.02 9.04 -31.01
C ALA A 284 4.59 9.39 -30.53
N ASP A 285 3.62 8.53 -30.83
CA ASP A 285 2.19 8.73 -30.52
C ASP A 285 1.79 8.21 -29.12
N VAL A 286 2.67 7.46 -28.44
CA VAL A 286 2.44 6.98 -27.06
C VAL A 286 2.40 8.18 -26.10
N THR A 287 1.43 8.26 -25.22
CA THR A 287 1.31 9.40 -24.31
C THR A 287 2.39 9.37 -23.19
N PRO A 288 2.78 10.52 -22.61
CA PRO A 288 3.90 10.59 -21.67
C PRO A 288 3.82 9.64 -20.47
N ILE A 289 2.63 9.50 -19.85
CA ILE A 289 2.46 8.56 -18.72
C ILE A 289 2.58 7.12 -19.22
N ALA A 290 1.92 6.77 -20.32
CA ALA A 290 1.97 5.42 -20.87
C ALA A 290 3.39 4.98 -21.25
N PHE A 291 4.18 5.90 -21.82
CA PHE A 291 5.58 5.64 -22.13
C PHE A 291 6.39 5.43 -20.85
N SER A 292 6.31 6.38 -19.91
CA SER A 292 7.06 6.35 -18.65
C SER A 292 6.77 5.08 -17.85
N GLU A 293 5.51 4.67 -17.76
CA GLU A 293 5.09 3.51 -16.99
C GLU A 293 5.42 2.18 -17.68
N GLY A 294 5.37 2.13 -19.02
CA GLY A 294 5.87 0.98 -19.77
C GLY A 294 7.36 0.76 -19.54
N MET A 295 8.16 1.83 -19.64
CA MET A 295 9.60 1.78 -19.37
C MET A 295 9.88 1.39 -17.92
N ARG A 296 9.17 1.96 -16.94
CA ARG A 296 9.32 1.60 -15.52
C ARG A 296 9.00 0.12 -15.27
N MET A 297 7.95 -0.41 -15.88
CA MET A 297 7.63 -1.83 -15.82
C MET A 297 8.75 -2.70 -16.39
N ALA A 298 9.18 -2.41 -17.63
CA ALA A 298 10.19 -3.20 -18.31
C ALA A 298 11.54 -3.15 -17.56
N SER A 299 12.00 -1.96 -17.16
CA SER A 299 13.21 -1.78 -16.35
C SER A 299 13.18 -2.55 -15.03
N ALA A 300 12.06 -2.47 -14.29
CA ALA A 300 11.93 -3.15 -13.01
C ALA A 300 11.93 -4.68 -13.15
N ILE A 301 11.26 -5.22 -14.19
CA ILE A 301 11.26 -6.65 -14.48
C ILE A 301 12.65 -7.08 -14.97
N TYR A 302 13.22 -6.39 -15.96
CA TYR A 302 14.54 -6.68 -16.51
C TYR A 302 15.66 -6.61 -15.46
N GLY A 303 15.53 -5.77 -14.44
CA GLY A 303 16.42 -5.73 -13.28
C GLY A 303 16.40 -6.98 -12.39
N LYS A 304 15.42 -7.88 -12.57
CA LYS A 304 15.33 -9.18 -11.86
C LYS A 304 15.91 -10.35 -12.65
N ARG A 305 16.43 -10.10 -13.85
CA ARG A 305 17.11 -11.11 -14.67
C ARG A 305 18.34 -11.68 -13.94
N VAL A 306 18.82 -12.83 -14.40
CA VAL A 306 20.11 -13.38 -13.98
C VAL A 306 21.22 -12.44 -14.45
N VAL A 307 22.05 -12.00 -13.52
CA VAL A 307 23.27 -11.24 -13.80
C VAL A 307 24.43 -12.18 -13.53
N GLU A 308 25.20 -12.52 -14.57
CA GLU A 308 26.45 -13.25 -14.37
C GLU A 308 27.38 -12.34 -13.56
N LYS A 309 27.88 -12.87 -12.43
CA LYS A 309 28.95 -12.18 -11.70
C LYS A 309 30.21 -12.43 -12.51
N ASP A 310 30.74 -11.37 -13.13
CA ASP A 310 32.10 -11.43 -13.67
C ASP A 310 33.02 -11.92 -12.55
N GLY A 311 33.67 -13.06 -12.79
CA GLY A 311 34.65 -13.62 -11.88
C GLY A 311 35.71 -12.56 -11.63
N GLY A 312 35.77 -12.06 -10.40
CA GLY A 312 36.89 -11.26 -9.96
C GLY A 312 38.16 -12.08 -10.19
N GLU A 313 38.98 -11.63 -11.13
CA GLU A 313 40.36 -12.07 -11.23
C GLU A 313 41.06 -11.61 -9.94
N GLU A 314 41.39 -12.56 -9.06
CA GLU A 314 42.42 -12.43 -8.03
C GLU A 314 43.83 -12.44 -8.65
#